data_AF-A0A6G8IF28-F1
#
_entry.id   AF-A0A6G8IF28-F1
#
_cell.length_a   1.000
_cell.length_b   1.000
_cell.length_c   1.000
_cell.angle_alpha   90.00
_cell.angle_beta   90.00
_cell.angle_gamma   90.00
#
_symmetry.space_group_name_H-M   'P 1'
#
loop_
_entity.id
_entity.type
_entity.pdbx_description
1 polymer ?
#
loop_
_entity_poly.entity_id
_entity_poly.type
_entity_poly.pdbx_seq_one_letter_code
_entity_poly.pdbx_strand_id
1 'polypeptide(L)'
;MATKRNHSPAASAVPTPEAAWSAASELPRQQMSLATESACAVFRGFEAMRKIQERAAHDALRHHAQAAERLRQTSEPAQLIEIQADLMRFDAEGATQYWQLLGAAALDMQRELMGCYTQLIDNGALQRLTSAMDSFNGMANGLGVLQAGAPARERAT
;
A
#
# COMPACT_ATOMS: atom_id res chain seq x y z
N MET A 1 -44.74 28.54 -17.37
CA MET A 1 -44.36 27.41 -18.25
C MET A 1 -43.03 26.86 -17.77
N ALA A 2 -43.00 25.65 -17.20
CA ALA A 2 -41.79 25.01 -16.69
C ALA A 2 -41.43 23.81 -17.58
N THR A 3 -40.27 23.88 -18.25
CA THR A 3 -39.76 22.82 -19.13
C THR A 3 -39.11 21.72 -18.30
N LYS A 4 -39.77 20.56 -18.28
CA LYS A 4 -39.31 19.30 -17.67
C LYS A 4 -38.13 18.76 -18.48
N ARG A 5 -36.90 18.83 -17.96
CA ARG A 5 -35.73 18.13 -18.54
C ARG A 5 -35.89 16.63 -18.28
N ASN A 6 -36.11 15.85 -19.32
CA ASN A 6 -35.96 14.40 -19.28
C ASN A 6 -34.47 14.07 -19.15
N HIS A 7 -34.06 13.57 -17.99
CA HIS A 7 -32.83 12.80 -17.87
C HIS A 7 -33.11 11.40 -18.44
N SER A 8 -32.61 11.13 -19.64
CA SER A 8 -32.43 9.74 -20.10
C SER A 8 -31.37 9.08 -19.19
N PRO A 9 -31.63 7.89 -18.63
CA PRO A 9 -30.58 7.13 -17.97
C PRO A 9 -29.57 6.72 -19.04
N ALA A 10 -28.29 7.09 -18.85
CA ALA A 10 -27.21 6.55 -19.65
C ALA A 10 -27.24 5.02 -19.51
N ALA A 11 -27.46 4.33 -20.62
CA ALA A 11 -27.42 2.88 -20.66
C ALA A 11 -26.03 2.43 -20.19
N SER A 12 -25.99 1.69 -19.07
CA SER A 12 -24.80 0.99 -18.60
C SER A 12 -24.36 0.05 -19.71
N ALA A 13 -23.29 0.41 -20.43
CA ALA A 13 -22.74 -0.44 -21.47
C ALA A 13 -22.30 -1.76 -20.84
N VAL A 14 -22.92 -2.87 -21.27
CA VAL A 14 -22.50 -4.21 -20.87
C VAL A 14 -21.09 -4.45 -21.43
N PRO A 15 -20.10 -4.80 -20.60
CA PRO A 15 -18.74 -5.01 -21.07
C PRO A 15 -18.70 -6.17 -22.08
N THR A 16 -18.03 -5.96 -23.21
CA THR A 16 -17.92 -6.98 -24.26
C THR A 16 -17.08 -8.18 -23.76
N PRO A 17 -17.33 -9.41 -24.26
CA PRO A 17 -16.56 -10.60 -23.87
C PRO A 17 -15.05 -10.47 -24.07
N GLU A 18 -14.62 -9.70 -25.07
CA GLU A 18 -13.21 -9.38 -25.33
C GLU A 18 -12.60 -8.48 -24.24
N ALA A 19 -13.36 -7.48 -23.76
CA ALA A 19 -12.95 -6.62 -22.66
C ALA A 19 -12.89 -7.40 -21.33
N ALA A 20 -13.79 -8.36 -21.14
CA ALA A 20 -13.78 -9.29 -20.01
C ALA A 20 -12.54 -10.22 -20.02
N TRP A 21 -12.20 -10.78 -21.18
CA TRP A 21 -11.02 -11.64 -21.35
C TRP A 21 -9.72 -10.85 -21.19
N SER A 22 -9.64 -9.66 -21.77
CA SER A 22 -8.51 -8.75 -21.59
C SER A 22 -8.32 -8.38 -20.12
N ALA A 23 -9.40 -8.02 -19.40
CA ALA A 23 -9.34 -7.73 -17.97
C ALA A 23 -8.87 -8.93 -17.13
N ALA A 24 -9.32 -10.15 -17.45
CA ALA A 24 -8.90 -11.37 -16.77
C ALA A 24 -7.41 -11.68 -17.01
N SER A 25 -6.92 -11.45 -18.24
CA SER A 25 -5.50 -11.62 -18.58
C SER A 25 -4.58 -10.56 -17.95
N GLU A 26 -5.12 -9.38 -17.64
CA GLU A 26 -4.39 -8.27 -17.01
C GLU A 26 -4.24 -8.43 -15.49
N LEU A 27 -5.10 -9.24 -14.84
CA LEU A 27 -5.08 -9.41 -13.39
C LEU A 27 -3.74 -9.93 -12.85
N PRO A 28 -3.13 -11.01 -13.38
CA PRO A 28 -1.84 -11.48 -12.90
C PRO A 28 -0.74 -10.43 -13.02
N ARG A 29 -0.76 -9.65 -14.11
CA ARG A 29 0.18 -8.55 -14.34
C ARG A 29 -0.01 -7.44 -13.30
N GLN A 30 -1.25 -7.06 -13.00
CA GLN A 30 -1.57 -6.07 -11.97
C GLN A 30 -1.19 -6.54 -10.56
N GLN A 31 -1.43 -7.81 -10.23
CA GLN A 31 -1.01 -8.40 -8.96
C GLN A 31 0.51 -8.38 -8.79
N MET A 32 1.25 -8.71 -9.86
CA MET A 32 2.71 -8.68 -9.84
C MET A 32 3.27 -7.25 -9.75
N SER A 33 2.64 -6.27 -10.42
CA SER A 33 2.96 -4.85 -10.29
C SER A 33 2.77 -4.40 -8.84
N LEU A 34 1.60 -4.69 -8.25
CA LEU A 34 1.29 -4.34 -6.86
C LEU A 34 2.28 -4.96 -5.87
N ALA A 35 2.62 -6.24 -6.05
CA ALA A 35 3.59 -6.92 -5.19
C ALA A 35 4.97 -6.27 -5.29
N THR A 36 5.38 -5.88 -6.49
CA THR A 36 6.66 -5.22 -6.74
C THR A 36 6.70 -3.82 -6.14
N GLU A 37 5.65 -3.02 -6.34
CA GLU A 37 5.51 -1.69 -5.75
C GLU A 37 5.50 -1.74 -4.22
N SER A 38 4.78 -2.71 -3.65
CA SER A 38 4.76 -2.95 -2.20
C SER A 38 6.13 -3.33 -1.66
N ALA A 39 6.86 -4.22 -2.35
CA ALA A 39 8.22 -4.58 -1.97
C ALA A 39 9.17 -3.36 -2.01
N CYS A 40 9.03 -2.50 -3.02
CA CYS A 40 9.80 -1.25 -3.11
C CYS A 40 9.50 -0.31 -1.94
N ALA A 41 8.24 -0.16 -1.54
CA ALA A 41 7.86 0.64 -0.37
C ALA A 41 8.51 0.09 0.92
N VAL A 42 8.47 -1.22 1.12
CA VAL A 42 9.11 -1.90 2.26
C VAL A 42 10.62 -1.66 2.27
N PHE A 43 11.30 -1.83 1.13
CA PHE A 43 12.75 -1.64 1.06
C PHE A 43 13.15 -0.20 1.32
N ARG A 44 12.39 0.78 0.81
CA ARG A 44 12.62 2.20 1.12
C ARG A 44 12.39 2.53 2.59
N GLY A 45 11.35 1.95 3.20
CA GLY A 45 11.13 2.04 4.65
C GLY A 45 12.29 1.48 5.46
N PHE A 46 12.79 0.30 5.12
CA PHE A 46 13.96 -0.29 5.77
C PHE A 46 15.24 0.51 5.55
N GLU A 47 15.45 1.06 4.36
CA GLU A 47 16.58 1.95 4.10
C GLU A 47 16.52 3.20 5.00
N ALA A 48 15.37 3.85 5.11
CA ALA A 48 15.17 5.00 5.97
C ALA A 48 15.46 4.66 7.45
N MET A 49 14.94 3.53 7.94
CA MET A 49 15.21 3.07 9.30
C MET A 49 16.68 2.77 9.54
N ARG A 50 17.39 2.15 8.58
CA ARG A 50 18.84 1.90 8.71
C ARG A 50 19.64 3.19 8.78
N LYS A 51 19.29 4.21 7.98
CA LYS A 51 19.93 5.54 8.05
C LYS A 51 19.74 6.20 9.41
N ILE A 52 18.55 6.04 10.01
CA ILE A 52 18.29 6.55 11.38
C ILE A 52 19.16 5.82 12.40
N GLN A 53 19.24 4.49 12.34
CA GLN A 53 20.08 3.69 13.24
C GLN A 53 21.57 4.00 13.09
N GLU A 54 22.05 4.14 11.84
CA GLU A 54 23.43 4.53 11.55
C GLU A 54 23.76 5.89 12.13
N ARG A 55 22.87 6.87 11.97
CA ARG A 55 23.04 8.19 12.58
C ARG A 55 23.08 8.11 14.11
N ALA A 56 22.18 7.34 14.72
CA ALA A 56 22.17 7.12 16.16
C ALA A 56 23.48 6.54 16.68
N ALA A 57 24.01 5.53 15.99
CA ALA A 57 25.28 4.92 16.34
C ALA A 57 26.45 5.93 16.25
N HIS A 58 26.50 6.73 15.18
CA HIS A 58 27.54 7.75 15.02
C HIS A 58 27.47 8.84 16.10
N ASP A 59 26.27 9.34 16.41
CA ASP A 59 26.12 10.37 17.44
C ASP A 59 26.47 9.84 18.82
N ALA A 60 26.06 8.62 19.16
CA ALA A 60 26.43 7.96 20.42
C ALA A 60 27.95 7.75 20.50
N LEU A 61 28.57 7.22 19.44
CA LEU A 61 30.02 7.00 19.40
C LEU A 61 30.78 8.30 19.64
N ARG A 62 30.38 9.38 18.94
CA ARG A 62 31.01 10.70 19.10
C ARG A 62 30.87 11.23 20.51
N HIS A 63 29.66 11.15 21.09
CA HIS A 63 29.40 11.66 22.44
C HIS A 63 30.19 10.88 23.51
N HIS A 64 30.17 9.55 23.45
CA HIS A 64 30.92 8.73 24.39
C HIS A 64 32.44 8.85 24.22
N ALA A 65 32.94 8.99 22.99
CA ALA A 65 34.38 9.22 22.77
C ALA A 65 34.84 10.54 23.40
N GLN A 66 34.04 11.60 23.27
CA GLN A 66 34.32 12.88 23.92
C GLN A 66 34.25 12.78 25.44
N ALA A 67 33.26 12.08 25.99
CA ALA A 67 33.17 11.85 27.44
C ALA A 67 34.36 11.04 27.97
N ALA A 68 34.79 10.01 27.23
CA ALA A 68 35.97 9.21 27.58
C ALA A 68 37.26 10.04 27.61
N GLU A 69 37.40 11.01 26.70
CA GLU A 69 38.53 11.95 26.73
C GLU A 69 38.46 12.88 27.94
N ARG A 70 37.28 13.46 28.23
CA ARG A 70 37.08 14.30 29.43
C ARG A 70 37.41 13.53 30.72
N LEU A 71 37.02 12.26 30.81
CA LEU A 71 37.29 11.39 31.96
C LEU A 71 38.79 11.12 32.15
N ARG A 72 39.57 11.03 31.07
CA ARG A 72 41.04 10.88 31.17
C ARG A 72 41.74 12.12 31.72
N GLN A 73 41.14 13.29 31.53
CA GLN A 73 41.74 14.59 31.86
C GLN A 73 41.34 15.10 33.25
N THR A 74 40.22 14.64 33.81
CA THR A 74 39.73 15.13 35.09
C THR A 74 40.05 14.21 36.26
N SER A 75 40.32 14.79 37.43
CA SER A 75 40.47 14.07 38.70
C SER A 75 39.48 14.56 39.77
N GLU A 76 38.67 15.57 39.43
CA GLU A 76 37.76 16.23 40.37
C GLU A 76 36.42 15.47 40.46
N PRO A 77 36.01 15.03 41.66
CA PRO A 77 34.77 14.26 41.83
C PRO A 77 33.52 14.96 41.29
N ALA A 78 33.44 16.29 41.41
CA ALA A 78 32.32 17.07 40.89
C ALA A 78 32.24 17.00 39.35
N GLN A 79 33.38 17.04 38.66
CA GLN A 79 33.43 16.95 37.20
C GLN A 79 33.10 15.55 36.70
N LEU A 80 33.43 14.51 37.47
CA LEU A 80 33.02 13.13 37.14
C LEU A 80 31.49 12.98 37.18
N ILE A 81 30.83 13.55 38.20
CA ILE A 81 29.36 13.54 38.30
C ILE A 81 28.73 14.32 37.14
N GLU A 82 29.30 15.46 36.77
CA GLU A 82 28.82 16.24 35.63
C GLU A 82 28.90 15.45 34.31
N ILE A 83 30.03 14.78 34.05
CA ILE A 83 30.18 13.93 32.86
C ILE A 83 29.14 12.80 32.86
N GLN A 84 28.90 12.17 34.01
CA GLN A 84 27.91 11.10 34.13
C GLN A 84 26.49 11.62 33.89
N ALA A 85 26.13 12.78 34.45
CA ALA A 85 24.82 13.39 34.24
C ALA A 85 24.61 13.79 32.77
N ASP A 86 25.64 14.32 32.12
CA ASP A 86 25.63 14.62 30.68
C ASP A 86 25.37 13.38 29.84
N LEU A 87 26.07 12.28 30.11
CA LEU A 87 25.87 11.00 29.41
C LEU A 87 24.45 10.48 29.58
N MET A 88 23.94 10.44 30.82
CA MET A 88 22.57 9.96 31.09
C MET A 88 21.52 10.80 30.38
N ARG A 89 21.69 12.12 30.36
CA ARG A 89 20.79 13.03 29.66
C ARG A 89 20.83 12.80 28.15
N PHE A 90 22.02 12.67 27.58
CA PHE A 90 22.19 12.35 26.16
C PHE A 90 21.52 11.01 25.81
N ASP A 91 21.72 9.96 26.61
CA ASP A 91 21.13 8.64 26.35
C ASP A 91 19.61 8.69 26.40
N ALA A 92 19.03 9.39 27.38
CA ALA A 92 17.58 9.52 27.52
C ALA A 92 16.95 10.34 26.38
N GLU A 93 17.52 11.50 26.07
CA GLU A 93 17.06 12.39 24.99
C GLU A 93 17.24 11.71 23.63
N GLY A 94 18.42 11.15 23.39
CA GLY A 94 18.77 10.45 22.15
C GLY A 94 17.90 9.23 21.91
N ALA A 95 17.72 8.36 22.91
CA ALA A 95 16.85 7.19 22.78
C ALA A 95 15.42 7.61 22.41
N THR A 96 14.86 8.60 23.11
CA THR A 96 13.51 9.11 22.83
C THR A 96 13.39 9.63 21.41
N GLN A 97 14.35 10.46 20.99
CA GLN A 97 14.36 11.05 19.64
C GLN A 97 14.47 9.98 18.55
N TYR A 98 15.38 9.02 18.70
CA TYR A 98 15.58 7.97 17.69
C TYR A 98 14.40 7.00 17.61
N TRP A 99 13.75 6.70 18.75
CA TRP A 99 12.50 5.94 18.74
C TRP A 99 11.39 6.65 17.98
N GLN A 100 11.24 7.97 18.17
CA GLN A 100 10.26 8.75 17.41
C GLN A 100 10.55 8.75 15.91
N LEU A 101 11.82 8.92 15.52
CA LEU A 101 12.22 8.89 14.11
C LEU A 101 11.98 7.51 13.47
N LEU A 102 12.31 6.42 14.17
CA LEU A 102 12.03 5.06 13.70
C LEU A 102 10.53 4.83 13.55
N GLY A 103 9.73 5.26 14.54
CA GLY A 103 8.28 5.18 14.48
C GLY A 103 7.69 5.95 13.29
N ALA A 104 8.17 7.17 13.05
CA ALA A 104 7.75 7.97 11.90
C ALA A 104 8.08 7.28 10.57
N ALA A 105 9.30 6.76 10.41
CA ALA A 105 9.70 6.02 9.21
C ALA A 105 8.86 4.76 8.98
N ALA A 106 8.51 4.04 10.05
CA ALA A 106 7.62 2.88 9.98
C ALA A 106 6.19 3.27 9.56
N LEU A 107 5.65 4.38 10.07
CA LEU A 107 4.34 4.89 9.68
C LEU A 107 4.31 5.36 8.22
N ASP A 108 5.37 6.00 7.74
CA ASP A 108 5.47 6.42 6.33
C ASP A 108 5.55 5.20 5.40
N MET A 109 6.31 4.17 5.77
CA MET A 109 6.31 2.89 5.06
C MET A 109 4.92 2.25 5.01
N GLN A 110 4.21 2.23 6.15
CA GLN A 110 2.85 1.69 6.21
C GLN A 110 1.87 2.50 5.35
N ARG A 111 1.97 3.83 5.35
CA ARG A 111 1.15 4.71 4.51
C ARG A 111 1.40 4.44 3.04
N GLU A 112 2.66 4.28 2.64
CA GLU A 112 3.01 3.99 1.26
C GLU A 112 2.48 2.62 0.81
N LEU A 113 2.63 1.60 1.65
CA LEU A 113 2.05 0.28 1.41
C LEU A 113 0.53 0.35 1.21
N MET A 114 -0.18 1.08 2.07
CA MET A 114 -1.63 1.29 1.92
C MET A 114 -1.96 2.03 0.61
N GLY A 115 -1.12 2.97 0.18
CA GLY A 115 -1.24 3.65 -1.11
C GLY A 115 -1.20 2.69 -2.29
N CYS A 116 -0.32 1.69 -2.26
CA CYS A 116 -0.26 0.63 -3.28
C CYS A 116 -1.59 -0.14 -3.38
N TYR A 117 -2.19 -0.50 -2.25
CA TYR A 117 -3.49 -1.20 -2.24
C TYR A 117 -4.66 -0.33 -2.69
N THR A 118 -4.69 0.96 -2.33
CA THR A 118 -5.75 1.88 -2.77
C THR A 118 -5.76 2.05 -4.29
N GLN A 119 -4.59 2.06 -4.94
CA GLN A 119 -4.51 2.11 -6.41
C GLN A 119 -5.17 0.90 -7.07
N LEU A 120 -5.13 -0.29 -6.46
CA LEU A 120 -5.83 -1.47 -6.97
C LEU A 120 -7.35 -1.29 -6.91
N ILE A 121 -7.85 -0.68 -5.84
CA ILE A 121 -9.28 -0.40 -5.62
C ILE A 121 -9.76 0.71 -6.57
N ASP A 122 -9.03 1.83 -6.66
CA ASP A 122 -9.39 2.98 -7.49
C ASP A 122 -9.34 2.67 -8.99
N ASN A 123 -8.43 1.78 -9.43
CA ASN A 123 -8.43 1.29 -10.80
C ASN A 123 -9.67 0.42 -11.11
N GLY A 124 -10.54 0.13 -10.15
CA GLY A 124 -11.78 -0.63 -10.37
C GLY A 124 -11.54 -2.02 -10.93
N ALA A 125 -10.32 -2.57 -10.78
CA ALA A 125 -9.93 -3.84 -11.39
C ALA A 125 -10.81 -4.99 -10.86
N LEU A 126 -11.11 -4.97 -9.56
CA LEU A 126 -12.00 -5.94 -8.92
C LEU A 126 -13.44 -5.85 -9.46
N GLN A 127 -13.92 -4.62 -9.69
CA GLN A 127 -15.28 -4.32 -10.13
C GLN A 127 -15.48 -4.61 -11.63
N ARG A 128 -14.42 -4.40 -12.43
CA ARG A 128 -14.34 -4.83 -13.83
C ARG A 128 -14.33 -6.36 -13.96
N LEU A 129 -13.72 -7.05 -12.99
CA LEU A 129 -13.64 -8.51 -12.99
C LEU A 129 -14.96 -9.18 -12.57
N THR A 130 -15.64 -8.64 -11.54
CA THR A 130 -16.99 -9.11 -11.18
C THR A 130 -17.99 -8.85 -12.30
N SER A 131 -18.00 -7.67 -12.89
CA SER A 131 -18.88 -7.37 -14.04
C SER A 131 -18.58 -8.21 -15.28
N ALA A 132 -17.31 -8.55 -15.53
CA ALA A 132 -16.91 -9.51 -16.56
C ALA A 132 -17.46 -10.93 -16.29
N MET A 133 -17.37 -11.39 -15.04
CA MET A 133 -17.89 -12.70 -14.62
C MET A 133 -19.41 -12.76 -14.73
N ASP A 134 -20.12 -11.71 -14.32
CA ASP A 134 -21.58 -11.60 -14.45
C ASP A 134 -22.02 -11.60 -15.92
N SER A 135 -21.27 -10.91 -16.79
CA SER A 135 -21.55 -10.88 -18.23
C SER A 135 -21.33 -12.24 -18.88
N PHE A 136 -20.28 -12.96 -18.48
CA PHE A 136 -20.01 -14.31 -18.96
C PHE A 136 -21.09 -15.30 -18.49
N ASN A 137 -21.50 -15.22 -17.22
CA ASN A 137 -22.54 -16.07 -16.66
C ASN A 137 -23.92 -15.79 -17.29
N GLY A 138 -24.22 -14.52 -17.59
CA GLY A 138 -25.41 -14.11 -18.35
C GLY A 138 -25.42 -14.64 -19.79
N MET A 139 -24.27 -14.66 -20.46
CA MET A 139 -24.13 -15.19 -21.81
C MET A 139 -24.27 -16.73 -21.85
N ALA A 140 -23.70 -17.42 -20.87
CA ALA A 140 -23.84 -18.88 -20.71
C ALA A 140 -25.29 -19.29 -20.44
N ASN A 141 -26.02 -18.53 -19.61
CA ASN A 141 -27.44 -18.76 -19.36
C ASN A 141 -28.34 -18.38 -20.56
N GLY A 142 -27.97 -17.36 -21.34
CA GLY A 142 -28.69 -16.97 -22.56
C GLY A 142 -28.59 -17.99 -23.70
N LEU A 143 -27.45 -18.68 -23.82
CA LEU A 143 -27.27 -19.79 -24.76
C LEU A 143 -28.14 -21.02 -24.39
N GLY A 144 -28.44 -21.24 -23.11
CA GLY A 144 -29.36 -22.30 -22.66
C GLY A 144 -30.82 -22.05 -23.04
N VAL A 145 -31.27 -20.79 -23.09
CA VAL A 145 -32.64 -20.42 -23.50
C VAL A 145 -32.87 -20.62 -25.01
N LEU A 146 -31.85 -20.41 -25.84
CA LEU A 146 -31.96 -20.61 -27.29
C LEU A 146 -31.99 -22.09 -27.71
N GLN A 147 -31.59 -23.01 -26.82
CA GLN A 147 -31.66 -24.45 -27.09
C GLN A 147 -33.02 -25.07 -26.71
N ALA A 148 -33.89 -24.34 -26.01
CA ALA A 148 -35.20 -24.83 -25.54
C ALA A 148 -36.41 -24.33 -26.37
N GLY A 149 -36.18 -23.67 -27.51
CA GLY A 149 -37.24 -23.01 -28.29
C GLY A 149 -37.26 -23.37 -29.78
N ALA A 150 -37.47 -24.65 -30.13
CA ALA A 150 -37.86 -25.03 -31.49
C ALA A 150 -39.37 -25.38 -31.51
N PRO A 151 -40.25 -24.60 -32.18
CA PRO A 151 -41.68 -24.86 -32.22
C PRO A 151 -42.00 -26.06 -33.11
N ALA A 152 -42.75 -27.03 -32.58
CA ALA A 152 -43.34 -28.12 -33.34
C ALA A 152 -44.40 -27.56 -34.30
N ARG A 153 -44.07 -27.60 -35.61
CA ARG A 153 -44.93 -27.18 -36.71
C ARG A 153 -45.89 -28.31 -37.07
N GLU A 154 -47.18 -27.99 -37.18
CA GLU A 154 -48.27 -28.81 -37.72
C GLU A 154 -47.84 -29.69 -38.90
N ARG A 155 -48.27 -30.96 -38.88
CA ARG A 155 -48.56 -31.72 -40.11
C ARG A 155 -49.86 -32.49 -39.96
N ALA A 156 -50.73 -32.22 -40.92
CA ALA A 156 -52.00 -32.86 -41.20
C ALA A 156 -51.90 -34.38 -41.36
N THR A 157 -52.94 -35.08 -40.90
CA THR A 157 -53.82 -35.92 -41.74
C THR A 157 -55.21 -35.93 -41.12
#